data_AF-A0A1I7VNP0-F1
#
_entry.id   AF-A0A1I7VNP0-F1
#
_cell.length_a   1.000
_cell.length_b   1.000
_cell.length_c   1.000
_cell.angle_alpha   90.00
_cell.angle_beta   90.00
_cell.angle_gamma   90.00
#
_symmetry.space_group_name_H-M   'P 1'
#
loop_
_entity.id
_entity.type
_entity.pdbx_description
1 polymer ?
#
loop_
_entity_poly.entity_id
_entity_poly.type
_entity_poly.pdbx_seq_one_letter_code
_entity_poly.pdbx_strand_id
1 'polypeptide(L)'
;MATITKMKRIIQSKNFHFIDTSRFSEWTRLLKTTLWALKFIKLCLKGKIPWLQSISPDKDSITRANYDKAEWILIKQAQSDDINEQQINTWNLYYDKTDNLWRSKSRLENADLDTESKFPIYLPNRNHITKLIIKHKHEELHRAGIGYTLCELRQKFWIPSGRSAVKRTINECMAYKRWKAKPFKLPSMPNLPESRVKKSRIFEQVSLDYLGPLSIKNDTGIVKRWIALFTCFTTRAVH
;
A
#
# COMPACT_ATOMS: atom_id res chain seq x y z
N MET A 1 -39.00 -4.74 19.62
CA MET A 1 -38.01 -5.68 20.19
C MET A 1 -37.35 -6.60 19.15
N ALA A 2 -38.01 -6.92 18.02
CA ALA A 2 -37.46 -7.78 16.96
C ALA A 2 -36.10 -7.33 16.37
N THR A 3 -35.85 -6.02 16.24
CA THR A 3 -34.61 -5.45 15.67
C THR A 3 -33.38 -5.65 16.58
N ILE A 4 -33.57 -5.62 17.89
CA ILE A 4 -32.48 -5.77 18.88
C ILE A 4 -32.08 -7.24 19.02
N THR A 5 -33.07 -8.15 18.98
CA THR A 5 -32.83 -9.60 18.96
C THR A 5 -32.10 -10.01 17.67
N LYS A 6 -32.40 -9.37 16.53
CA LYS A 6 -31.64 -9.54 15.28
C LYS A 6 -30.18 -9.13 15.46
N MET A 7 -29.88 -7.94 16.03
CA MET A 7 -28.50 -7.52 16.27
C MET A 7 -27.74 -8.39 17.29
N LYS A 8 -28.39 -8.89 18.34
CA LYS A 8 -27.76 -9.86 19.26
C LYS A 8 -27.44 -11.20 18.57
N ARG A 9 -28.32 -11.70 17.70
CA ARG A 9 -28.10 -12.94 16.91
C ARG A 9 -27.04 -12.78 15.81
N ILE A 10 -26.94 -11.60 15.21
CA ILE A 10 -25.99 -11.29 14.12
C ILE A 10 -24.52 -11.44 14.59
N ILE A 11 -24.24 -11.27 15.89
CA ILE A 11 -22.89 -11.42 16.47
C ILE A 11 -22.43 -12.89 16.53
N GLN A 12 -23.35 -13.85 16.39
CA GLN A 12 -23.11 -15.30 16.39
C GLN A 12 -23.37 -15.96 15.02
N SER A 13 -23.81 -15.21 14.01
CA SER A 13 -24.13 -15.79 12.70
C SER A 13 -22.88 -15.95 11.84
N LYS A 14 -22.78 -17.09 11.14
CA LYS A 14 -21.69 -17.41 10.19
C LYS A 14 -21.46 -16.37 9.09
N ASN A 15 -22.41 -15.46 8.82
CA ASN A 15 -22.28 -14.39 7.82
C ASN A 15 -22.60 -13.03 8.46
N PHE A 16 -21.60 -12.35 9.02
CA PHE A 16 -21.75 -11.04 9.64
C PHE A 16 -21.36 -9.94 8.64
N HIS A 17 -22.37 -9.31 8.02
CA HIS A 17 -22.14 -8.20 7.10
C HIS A 17 -22.67 -6.89 7.69
N PHE A 18 -21.78 -5.98 8.10
CA PHE A 18 -22.16 -4.69 8.69
C PHE A 18 -22.18 -3.56 7.67
N ILE A 19 -21.16 -3.47 6.81
CA ILE A 19 -21.05 -2.44 5.77
C ILE A 19 -20.49 -3.03 4.48
N ASP A 20 -20.96 -2.54 3.33
CA ASP A 20 -20.36 -2.89 2.05
C ASP A 20 -19.00 -2.20 1.90
N THR A 21 -17.94 -2.99 2.06
CA THR A 21 -16.55 -2.51 2.07
C THR A 21 -16.06 -2.15 0.67
N SER A 22 -16.66 -2.72 -0.39
CA SER A 22 -16.24 -2.51 -1.78
C SER A 22 -16.35 -1.04 -2.22
N ARG A 23 -17.23 -0.28 -1.57
CA ARG A 23 -17.47 1.15 -1.80
C ARG A 23 -16.34 2.06 -1.32
N PHE A 24 -15.37 1.52 -0.60
CA PHE A 24 -14.30 2.29 0.04
C PHE A 24 -12.94 1.97 -0.57
N SER A 25 -12.16 3.00 -0.87
CA SER A 25 -10.79 2.90 -1.38
C SER A 25 -9.70 3.19 -0.34
N GLU A 26 -10.11 3.67 0.83
CA GLU A 26 -9.24 4.10 1.94
C GLU A 26 -9.75 3.53 3.27
N TRP A 27 -8.81 2.99 4.06
CA TRP A 27 -9.11 2.41 5.37
C TRP A 27 -9.65 3.43 6.37
N THR A 28 -9.06 4.62 6.42
CA THR A 28 -9.49 5.69 7.35
C THR A 28 -10.92 6.15 7.07
N ARG A 29 -11.32 6.23 5.79
CA ARG A 29 -12.70 6.54 5.39
C ARG A 29 -13.66 5.44 5.83
N LEU A 30 -13.32 4.18 5.57
CA LEU A 30 -14.12 3.03 6.02
C LEU A 30 -14.29 3.04 7.55
N LEU A 31 -13.19 3.19 8.30
CA LEU A 31 -13.21 3.30 9.76
C LEU A 31 -14.12 4.43 10.25
N LYS A 32 -13.95 5.64 9.73
CA LYS A 32 -14.78 6.80 10.13
C LYS A 32 -16.26 6.55 9.83
N THR A 33 -16.60 6.03 8.64
CA THR A 33 -17.99 5.74 8.28
C THR A 33 -18.59 4.67 9.19
N THR A 34 -17.84 3.60 9.50
CA THR A 34 -18.31 2.60 10.46
C THR A 34 -18.50 3.19 11.85
N LEU A 35 -17.59 4.05 12.32
CA LEU A 35 -17.74 4.71 13.61
C LEU A 35 -18.99 5.59 13.67
N TRP A 36 -19.26 6.38 12.62
CA TRP A 36 -20.49 7.17 12.53
C TRP A 36 -21.74 6.31 12.52
N ALA A 37 -21.73 5.19 11.79
CA ALA A 37 -22.83 4.23 11.80
C ALA A 37 -23.06 3.64 13.21
N LEU A 38 -21.99 3.31 13.94
CA LEU A 38 -22.11 2.82 15.32
C LEU A 38 -22.65 3.88 16.28
N LYS A 39 -22.17 5.13 16.19
CA LYS A 39 -22.71 6.25 16.97
C LYS A 39 -24.20 6.44 16.69
N PHE A 40 -24.60 6.39 15.41
CA PHE A 40 -26.00 6.48 15.00
C PHE A 40 -26.85 5.34 15.59
N ILE A 41 -26.39 4.09 15.49
CA ILE A 41 -27.05 2.93 16.08
C ILE A 41 -27.20 3.09 17.60
N LYS A 42 -26.18 3.61 18.30
CA LYS A 42 -26.25 3.89 19.75
C LYS A 42 -27.41 4.80 20.09
N LEU A 43 -27.54 5.90 19.34
CA LEU A 43 -28.55 6.92 19.53
C LEU A 43 -29.95 6.37 19.24
N CYS A 44 -30.12 5.69 18.10
CA CYS A 44 -31.40 5.08 17.72
C CYS A 44 -31.87 4.01 18.72
N LEU A 45 -30.94 3.21 19.26
CA LEU A 45 -31.26 2.14 20.19
C LEU A 45 -31.25 2.59 21.66
N LYS A 46 -31.07 3.89 21.94
CA LYS A 46 -31.01 4.47 23.28
C LYS A 46 -30.11 3.68 24.24
N GLY A 47 -28.96 3.21 23.75
CA GLY A 47 -27.98 2.49 24.59
C GLY A 47 -28.38 1.07 25.04
N LYS A 48 -29.37 0.44 24.43
CA LYS A 48 -29.81 -0.94 24.75
C LYS A 48 -28.78 -2.05 24.44
N ILE A 49 -27.68 -1.72 23.76
CA ILE A 49 -26.61 -2.66 23.44
C ILE A 49 -25.43 -2.42 24.40
N PRO A 50 -25.15 -3.36 25.33
CA PRO A 50 -24.15 -3.14 26.40
C PRO A 50 -22.74 -2.87 25.87
N TRP A 51 -22.26 -3.63 24.88
CA TRP A 51 -20.90 -3.47 24.34
C TRP A 51 -20.68 -2.13 23.62
N LEU A 52 -21.77 -1.46 23.23
CA LEU A 52 -21.77 -0.19 22.50
C LEU A 52 -21.86 1.02 23.45
N GLN A 53 -22.15 0.80 24.74
CA GLN A 53 -22.27 1.87 25.74
C GLN A 53 -20.96 2.65 25.93
N SER A 54 -19.82 1.98 25.80
CA SER A 54 -18.49 2.56 25.97
C SER A 54 -18.07 3.54 24.84
N ILE A 55 -18.85 3.68 23.76
CA ILE A 55 -18.60 4.68 22.72
C ILE A 55 -19.15 6.03 23.19
N SER A 56 -18.31 7.07 23.29
CA SER A 56 -18.81 8.40 23.66
C SER A 56 -19.89 8.87 22.67
N PRO A 57 -21.08 9.32 23.14
CA PRO A 57 -22.14 9.83 22.28
C PRO A 57 -21.82 11.21 21.70
N ASP A 58 -20.85 11.90 22.28
CA ASP A 58 -20.48 13.24 21.88
C ASP A 58 -19.88 13.26 20.45
N LYS A 59 -20.26 14.28 19.69
CA LYS A 59 -19.92 14.41 18.26
C LYS A 59 -18.43 14.72 18.09
N ASP A 60 -17.83 15.45 19.02
CA ASP A 60 -16.50 16.03 18.86
C ASP A 60 -15.38 15.18 19.50
N SER A 61 -15.70 14.35 20.50
CA SER A 61 -14.73 13.39 21.07
C SER A 61 -14.54 12.14 20.18
N ILE A 62 -13.64 12.23 19.20
CA ILE A 62 -13.14 11.08 18.46
C ILE A 62 -11.90 10.52 19.18
N THR A 63 -12.12 9.65 20.17
CA THR A 63 -11.06 8.99 20.95
C THR A 63 -10.51 7.74 20.25
N ARG A 64 -9.26 7.34 20.54
CA ARG A 64 -8.64 6.08 20.05
C ARG A 64 -9.54 4.85 20.28
N ALA A 65 -10.11 4.73 21.48
CA ALA A 65 -11.04 3.66 21.85
C ALA A 65 -12.29 3.54 20.94
N ASN A 66 -12.69 4.61 20.26
CA ASN A 66 -13.77 4.58 19.29
C ASN A 66 -13.32 3.93 17.98
N TYR A 67 -12.11 4.24 17.51
CA TYR A 67 -11.52 3.60 16.34
C TYR A 67 -11.24 2.12 16.57
N ASP A 68 -10.76 1.76 17.76
CA ASP A 68 -10.49 0.36 18.10
C ASP A 68 -11.75 -0.52 17.97
N LYS A 69 -12.92 0.01 18.33
CA LYS A 69 -14.21 -0.70 18.16
C LYS A 69 -14.67 -0.78 16.71
N ALA A 70 -14.46 0.30 15.95
CA ALA A 70 -14.77 0.31 14.52
C ALA A 70 -13.89 -0.70 13.76
N GLU A 71 -12.59 -0.71 14.06
CA GLU A 71 -11.63 -1.70 13.58
C GLU A 71 -12.05 -3.11 13.97
N TRP A 72 -12.40 -3.33 15.25
CA TRP A 72 -12.86 -4.61 15.76
C TRP A 72 -14.05 -5.18 14.97
N ILE A 73 -15.09 -4.38 14.71
CA ILE A 73 -16.25 -4.82 13.93
C ILE A 73 -15.88 -5.16 12.50
N LEU A 74 -15.03 -4.34 11.87
CA LEU A 74 -14.58 -4.59 10.51
C LEU A 74 -13.77 -5.89 10.43
N ILE A 75 -12.84 -6.11 11.36
CA ILE A 75 -12.10 -7.38 11.43
C ILE A 75 -13.05 -8.55 11.61
N LYS A 76 -14.05 -8.43 12.50
CA LYS A 76 -15.05 -9.48 12.71
C LYS A 76 -15.86 -9.77 11.45
N GLN A 77 -16.22 -8.76 10.67
CA GLN A 77 -16.82 -8.91 9.35
C GLN A 77 -15.88 -9.60 8.37
N ALA A 78 -14.60 -9.24 8.33
CA ALA A 78 -13.66 -9.94 7.46
C ALA A 78 -13.58 -11.43 7.80
N GLN A 79 -13.58 -11.77 9.10
CA GLN A 79 -13.47 -13.14 9.58
C GLN A 79 -14.74 -13.98 9.38
N SER A 80 -15.92 -13.37 9.21
CA SER A 80 -17.14 -14.16 8.98
C SER A 80 -17.20 -14.78 7.59
N ASP A 81 -16.60 -14.13 6.60
CA ASP A 81 -16.81 -14.51 5.20
C ASP A 81 -15.99 -15.74 4.76
N ASP A 82 -15.01 -16.20 5.55
CA ASP A 82 -13.84 -16.90 5.00
C ASP A 82 -13.18 -17.95 5.92
N ILE A 83 -13.90 -18.53 6.90
CA ILE A 83 -13.33 -19.52 7.83
C ILE A 83 -14.03 -20.88 7.71
N ASN A 84 -13.29 -21.87 7.20
CA ASN A 84 -13.68 -23.29 7.18
C ASN A 84 -12.91 -24.12 8.22
N GLU A 85 -13.45 -25.25 8.67
CA GLU A 85 -12.81 -26.15 9.66
C GLU A 85 -11.44 -26.65 9.20
N GLN A 86 -11.29 -26.95 7.90
CA GLN A 86 -10.00 -27.32 7.32
C GLN A 86 -8.95 -26.22 7.46
N GLN A 87 -9.34 -24.96 7.27
CA GLN A 87 -8.44 -23.81 7.39
C GLN A 87 -8.06 -23.56 8.86
N ILE A 88 -9.01 -23.72 9.79
CA ILE A 88 -8.76 -23.62 11.23
C ILE A 88 -7.64 -24.58 11.63
N ASN A 89 -7.74 -25.85 11.23
CA ASN A 89 -6.74 -26.87 11.55
C ASN A 89 -5.41 -26.61 10.84
N THR A 90 -5.45 -26.27 9.54
CA THR A 90 -4.23 -26.05 8.75
C THR A 90 -3.41 -24.87 9.27
N TRP A 91 -4.08 -23.83 9.76
CA TRP A 91 -3.43 -22.59 10.21
C TRP A 91 -3.33 -22.45 11.72
N ASN A 92 -3.68 -23.51 12.48
CA ASN A 92 -3.71 -23.51 13.95
C ASN A 92 -4.46 -22.29 14.51
N LEU A 93 -5.60 -21.97 13.91
CA LEU A 93 -6.43 -20.88 14.37
C LEU A 93 -7.15 -21.27 15.65
N TYR A 94 -7.28 -20.32 16.56
CA TYR A 94 -8.10 -20.46 17.75
C TYR A 94 -8.98 -19.22 17.90
N TYR A 95 -10.15 -19.42 18.50
CA TYR A 95 -11.09 -18.34 18.76
C TYR A 95 -10.82 -17.77 20.15
N ASP A 96 -10.43 -16.51 20.21
CA ASP A 96 -10.23 -15.81 21.47
C ASP A 96 -11.58 -15.31 22.01
N LYS A 97 -11.93 -15.77 23.22
CA LYS A 97 -13.22 -15.44 23.85
C LYS A 97 -13.23 -14.02 24.41
N THR A 98 -12.08 -13.40 24.62
CA THR A 98 -11.97 -12.07 25.21
C THR A 98 -12.43 -11.00 24.23
N ASP A 99 -11.89 -11.02 23.01
CA ASP A 99 -12.19 -10.09 21.94
C ASP A 99 -13.15 -10.67 20.88
N ASN A 100 -13.50 -11.95 20.94
CA ASN A 100 -14.35 -12.61 19.95
C ASN A 100 -13.78 -12.57 18.52
N LEU A 101 -12.47 -12.71 18.39
CA LEU A 101 -11.75 -12.78 17.11
C LEU A 101 -11.01 -14.11 16.95
N TRP A 102 -10.82 -14.52 15.70
CA TRP A 102 -9.91 -15.60 15.35
C TRP A 102 -8.47 -15.11 15.34
N ARG A 103 -7.58 -15.86 15.99
CA ARG A 103 -6.13 -15.60 16.08
C ARG A 103 -5.36 -16.84 15.67
N SER A 104 -4.12 -16.66 15.23
CA SER A 104 -3.21 -17.76 14.90
C SER A 104 -2.31 -18.03 16.09
N LYS A 105 -2.14 -19.30 16.48
CA LYS A 105 -1.03 -19.67 17.38
C LYS A 105 0.28 -19.57 16.61
N SER A 106 1.29 -18.94 17.21
CA SER A 106 2.64 -18.87 16.66
C SER A 106 3.59 -19.74 17.47
N ARG A 107 4.81 -19.97 16.94
CA ARG A 107 5.89 -20.63 17.70
C ARG A 107 6.67 -19.64 18.57
N LEU A 108 6.16 -18.41 18.73
CA LEU A 108 6.81 -17.30 19.42
C LEU A 108 6.18 -17.01 20.79
N GLU A 109 5.41 -17.94 21.35
CA GLU A 109 4.72 -17.74 22.64
C GLU A 109 5.69 -17.35 23.77
N ASN A 110 6.89 -17.95 23.76
CA ASN A 110 7.95 -17.70 24.73
C ASN A 110 8.92 -16.56 24.35
N ALA A 111 8.72 -15.91 23.19
CA ALA A 111 9.59 -14.80 22.78
C ALA A 111 9.36 -13.57 23.67
N ASP A 112 10.33 -12.66 23.74
CA ASP A 112 10.12 -11.36 24.39
C ASP A 112 9.49 -10.39 23.39
N LEU A 113 8.19 -10.59 23.15
CA LEU A 113 7.38 -9.84 22.18
C LEU A 113 6.03 -9.49 22.79
N ASP A 114 5.40 -8.46 22.22
CA ASP A 114 4.03 -8.09 22.57
C ASP A 114 3.05 -9.24 22.33
N THR A 115 2.02 -9.33 23.16
CA THR A 115 1.00 -10.38 23.08
C THR A 115 0.30 -10.41 21.73
N GLU A 116 0.06 -9.26 21.10
CA GLU A 116 -0.50 -9.18 19.75
C GLU A 116 0.43 -9.77 18.69
N SER A 117 1.75 -9.62 18.85
CA SER A 117 2.74 -10.19 17.94
C SER A 117 2.90 -11.70 18.14
N LYS A 118 2.78 -12.17 19.38
CA LYS A 118 2.79 -13.60 19.72
C LYS A 118 1.55 -14.31 19.18
N PHE A 119 0.40 -13.66 19.28
CA PHE A 119 -0.91 -14.20 18.95
C PHE A 119 -1.65 -13.31 17.94
N PRO A 120 -1.14 -13.20 16.71
CA PRO A 120 -1.65 -12.26 15.73
C PRO A 120 -3.07 -12.60 15.28
N ILE A 121 -3.84 -11.55 15.00
CA ILE A 121 -5.23 -11.64 14.53
C ILE A 121 -5.25 -12.20 13.12
N TYR A 122 -6.06 -13.23 12.89
CA TYR A 122 -6.25 -13.81 11.57
C TYR A 122 -6.98 -12.83 10.65
N LEU A 123 -6.41 -12.59 9.46
CA LEU A 123 -7.07 -11.84 8.40
C LEU A 123 -7.08 -12.66 7.10
N PRO A 124 -8.24 -12.82 6.45
CA PRO A 124 -8.32 -13.54 5.18
C PRO A 124 -7.58 -12.82 4.06
N ASN A 125 -6.84 -13.57 3.25
CA ASN A 125 -6.02 -13.04 2.16
C ASN A 125 -6.87 -12.38 1.05
N ARG A 126 -8.01 -12.95 0.69
CA ARG A 126 -8.84 -12.49 -0.44
C ARG A 126 -10.02 -11.61 0.00
N ASN A 127 -9.85 -10.83 1.06
CA ASN A 127 -10.87 -9.89 1.53
C ASN A 127 -10.46 -8.44 1.26
N HIS A 128 -11.45 -7.59 0.95
CA HIS A 128 -11.24 -6.16 0.68
C HIS A 128 -10.80 -5.38 1.92
N ILE A 129 -11.25 -5.77 3.12
CA ILE A 129 -10.80 -5.19 4.39
C ILE A 129 -9.29 -5.41 4.57
N THR A 130 -8.82 -6.64 4.36
CA THR A 130 -7.39 -6.97 4.41
C THR A 130 -6.60 -6.15 3.41
N LYS A 131 -7.12 -5.97 2.19
CA LYS A 131 -6.51 -5.10 1.16
C LYS A 131 -6.38 -3.65 1.64
N LEU A 132 -7.44 -3.08 2.23
CA LEU A 132 -7.43 -1.71 2.75
C LEU A 132 -6.46 -1.55 3.92
N ILE A 133 -6.39 -2.51 4.84
CA ILE A 133 -5.44 -2.51 5.96
C ILE A 133 -3.99 -2.53 5.44
N ILE A 134 -3.68 -3.43 4.49
CA ILE A 134 -2.35 -3.50 3.87
C ILE A 134 -2.01 -2.17 3.19
N LYS A 135 -2.94 -1.60 2.42
CA LYS A 135 -2.73 -0.34 1.71
C LYS A 135 -2.47 0.80 2.69
N HIS A 136 -3.25 0.89 3.76
CA HIS A 136 -3.07 1.90 4.79
C HIS A 136 -1.71 1.80 5.47
N LYS A 137 -1.29 0.60 5.87
CA LYS A 137 0.05 0.39 6.45
C LYS A 137 1.17 0.69 5.47
N HIS A 138 1.01 0.35 4.18
CA HIS A 138 1.97 0.75 3.17
C HIS A 138 2.09 2.28 3.05
N GLU A 139 0.98 3.01 3.11
CA GLU A 139 0.96 4.49 3.04
C GLU A 139 1.52 5.13 4.31
N GLU A 140 1.20 4.60 5.50
CA GLU A 140 1.72 5.03 6.81
C GLU A 140 3.24 4.91 6.89
N LEU A 141 3.79 3.80 6.36
CA LEU A 141 5.23 3.55 6.31
C LEU A 141 5.91 4.24 5.12
N HIS A 142 5.38 5.38 4.67
CA HIS A 142 5.91 6.17 3.55
C HIS A 142 6.19 5.36 2.28
N ARG A 143 5.29 4.42 1.95
CA ARG A 143 5.36 3.55 0.76
C ARG A 143 6.57 2.63 0.75
N ALA A 144 6.94 2.12 1.92
CA ALA A 144 8.00 1.13 2.09
C ALA A 144 7.81 -0.13 1.22
N GLY A 145 8.89 -0.88 1.05
CA GLY A 145 8.90 -2.11 0.28
C GLY A 145 8.09 -3.25 0.91
N ILE A 146 7.81 -4.27 0.10
CA ILE A 146 6.96 -5.43 0.46
C ILE A 146 7.41 -6.11 1.76
N GLY A 147 8.72 -6.31 1.94
CA GLY A 147 9.25 -6.99 3.13
C GLY A 147 9.01 -6.23 4.42
N TYR A 148 9.24 -4.91 4.39
CA TYR A 148 9.06 -4.04 5.55
C TYR A 148 7.58 -3.90 5.93
N THR A 149 6.70 -3.65 4.95
CA THR A 149 5.25 -3.60 5.20
C THR A 149 4.73 -4.92 5.75
N LEU A 150 5.24 -6.06 5.28
CA LEU A 150 4.87 -7.38 5.82
C LEU A 150 5.35 -7.57 7.26
N CYS A 151 6.54 -7.10 7.60
CA CYS A 151 7.09 -7.17 8.96
C CYS A 151 6.22 -6.40 9.94
N GLU A 152 5.88 -5.16 9.60
CA GLU A 152 5.00 -4.31 10.41
C GLU A 152 3.59 -4.89 10.55
N LEU A 153 3.01 -5.42 9.47
CA LEU A 153 1.71 -6.09 9.55
C LEU A 153 1.73 -7.30 10.50
N ARG A 154 2.84 -8.05 10.57
CA ARG A 154 2.98 -9.25 11.41
C ARG A 154 3.03 -8.97 12.90
N GLN A 155 3.26 -7.72 13.30
CA GLN A 155 3.21 -7.34 14.72
C GLN A 155 1.79 -7.45 15.29
N LYS A 156 0.75 -7.41 14.44
CA LYS A 156 -0.66 -7.46 14.85
C LYS A 156 -1.50 -8.50 14.10
N PHE A 157 -1.17 -8.76 12.83
CA PHE A 157 -1.99 -9.54 11.92
C PHE A 157 -1.25 -10.72 11.30
N TRP A 158 -1.97 -11.83 11.15
CA TRP A 158 -1.54 -13.00 10.41
C TRP A 158 -2.43 -13.19 9.19
N ILE A 159 -1.82 -13.09 8.01
CA ILE A 159 -2.50 -13.21 6.72
C ILE A 159 -1.95 -14.44 5.99
N PRO A 160 -2.80 -15.42 5.61
CA PRO A 160 -2.38 -16.57 4.80
C PRO A 160 -1.73 -16.11 3.50
N SER A 161 -0.56 -16.66 3.16
CA SER A 161 0.23 -16.19 2.01
C SER A 161 0.44 -14.66 2.03
N GLY A 162 0.67 -14.08 3.21
CA GLY A 162 0.69 -12.64 3.44
C GLY A 162 1.65 -11.88 2.52
N ARG A 163 2.81 -12.45 2.16
CA ARG A 163 3.73 -11.84 1.19
C ARG A 163 3.07 -11.62 -0.18
N SER A 164 2.28 -12.58 -0.64
CA SER A 164 1.53 -12.49 -1.90
C SER A 164 0.41 -11.46 -1.80
N ALA A 165 -0.31 -11.43 -0.67
CA ALA A 165 -1.35 -10.43 -0.42
C ALA A 165 -0.78 -9.00 -0.44
N VAL A 166 0.32 -8.79 0.30
CA VAL A 166 1.03 -7.50 0.38
C VAL A 166 1.59 -7.10 -0.98
N LYS A 167 2.27 -8.02 -1.69
CA LYS A 167 2.79 -7.77 -3.03
C LYS A 167 1.69 -7.36 -4.00
N ARG A 168 0.52 -8.04 -3.98
CA ARG A 168 -0.62 -7.70 -4.83
C ARG A 168 -1.08 -6.26 -4.56
N THR A 169 -1.34 -5.91 -3.31
CA THR A 169 -1.82 -4.56 -2.94
C THR A 169 -0.80 -3.47 -3.25
N ILE A 170 0.48 -3.67 -2.91
CA ILE A 170 1.54 -2.69 -3.17
C ILE A 170 1.79 -2.51 -4.67
N ASN A 171 1.70 -3.59 -5.45
CA ASN A 171 1.85 -3.50 -6.90
C ASN A 171 0.70 -2.75 -7.57
N GLU A 172 -0.41 -2.44 -6.90
CA GLU A 172 -1.46 -1.56 -7.42
C GLU A 172 -1.16 -0.07 -7.15
N CYS A 173 -0.29 0.24 -6.18
CA CYS A 173 0.08 1.60 -5.81
C CYS A 173 0.88 2.29 -6.92
N MET A 174 0.30 3.31 -7.55
CA MET A 174 0.95 4.05 -8.64
C MET A 174 2.25 4.74 -8.23
N ALA A 175 2.31 5.26 -7.01
CA ALA A 175 3.53 5.88 -6.51
C ALA A 175 4.66 4.86 -6.37
N TYR A 176 4.38 3.67 -5.80
CA TYR A 176 5.37 2.60 -5.72
C TYR A 176 5.81 2.14 -7.12
N LYS A 177 4.87 2.01 -8.08
CA LYS A 177 5.20 1.70 -9.48
C LYS A 177 6.14 2.73 -10.10
N ARG A 178 5.87 4.03 -9.91
CA ARG A 178 6.70 5.12 -10.43
C ARG A 178 8.11 5.10 -9.82
N TRP A 179 8.21 4.92 -8.50
CA TRP A 179 9.50 4.82 -7.80
C TRP A 179 10.32 3.60 -8.22
N LYS A 180 9.66 2.47 -8.49
CA LYS A 180 10.31 1.23 -8.91
C LYS A 180 10.57 1.15 -10.42
N ALA A 181 10.00 2.06 -11.21
CA ALA A 181 10.13 2.05 -12.65
C ALA A 181 11.61 2.17 -13.02
N LYS A 182 12.12 1.19 -13.78
CA LYS A 182 13.46 1.27 -14.32
C LYS A 182 13.45 2.22 -15.52
N PRO A 183 14.56 2.93 -15.79
CA PRO A 183 14.73 3.63 -17.06
C PRO A 183 14.45 2.69 -18.22
N PHE A 184 13.98 3.25 -19.33
CA PHE A 184 13.85 2.52 -20.57
C PHE A 184 15.17 1.81 -20.87
N LYS A 185 15.12 0.47 -21.02
CA LYS A 185 16.32 -0.28 -21.38
C LYS A 185 16.70 0.16 -22.78
N LEU A 186 17.83 0.84 -22.90
CA LEU A 186 18.36 1.23 -24.20
C LEU A 186 18.46 -0.05 -25.06
N PRO A 187 18.07 0.03 -26.36
CA PRO A 187 18.34 -1.07 -27.27
C PRO A 187 19.83 -1.36 -27.30
N SER A 188 20.20 -2.55 -27.80
CA SER A 188 21.61 -2.83 -28.08
C SER A 188 22.17 -1.68 -28.92
N MET A 189 23.33 -1.13 -28.54
CA MET A 189 23.94 -0.07 -29.32
C MET A 189 24.15 -0.59 -30.75
N PRO A 190 23.68 0.14 -31.78
CA PRO A 190 23.94 -0.27 -33.14
C PRO A 190 25.44 -0.25 -33.40
N ASN A 191 25.88 -1.06 -34.37
CA ASN A 191 27.26 -0.99 -34.85
C ASN A 191 27.58 0.44 -35.31
N LEU A 192 28.82 0.88 -35.06
CA LEU A 192 29.28 2.18 -35.53
C LEU A 192 29.16 2.25 -37.06
N PRO A 193 28.76 3.41 -37.64
CA PRO A 193 28.67 3.54 -39.08
C PRO A 193 30.04 3.36 -39.71
N GLU A 194 30.07 2.85 -40.94
CA GLU A 194 31.33 2.59 -41.65
C GLU A 194 32.21 3.85 -41.75
N SER A 195 31.60 5.03 -41.90
CA SER A 195 32.30 6.31 -41.92
C SER A 195 33.09 6.62 -40.65
N ARG A 196 32.74 6.03 -39.50
CA ARG A 196 33.49 6.21 -38.26
C ARG A 196 34.69 5.26 -38.14
N VAL A 197 34.66 4.12 -38.84
CA VAL A 197 35.58 2.99 -38.60
C VAL A 197 36.52 2.73 -39.78
N LYS A 198 36.02 2.87 -41.02
CA LYS A 198 36.84 2.71 -42.22
C LYS A 198 37.77 3.92 -42.36
N LYS A 199 39.05 3.65 -42.63
CA LYS A 199 40.02 4.70 -42.95
C LYS A 199 39.64 5.37 -44.26
N SER A 200 39.57 6.70 -44.26
CA SER A 200 39.31 7.54 -45.43
C SER A 200 40.42 8.59 -45.58
N ARG A 201 40.46 9.29 -46.71
CA ARG A 201 41.39 10.40 -46.93
C ARG A 201 41.08 11.54 -45.97
N ILE A 202 42.07 12.40 -45.74
CA ILE A 202 41.92 13.57 -44.86
C ILE A 202 40.79 14.46 -45.42
N PHE A 203 39.87 14.90 -44.56
CA PHE A 203 38.67 15.69 -44.89
C PHE A 203 37.63 15.00 -45.79
N GLU A 204 37.79 13.72 -46.13
CA GLU A 204 36.78 12.98 -46.89
C GLU A 204 35.51 12.74 -46.04
N GLN A 205 35.69 12.55 -44.73
CA GLN A 205 34.60 12.37 -43.77
C GLN A 205 34.79 13.35 -42.61
N VAL A 206 33.81 14.25 -42.44
CA VAL A 206 33.82 15.31 -41.43
C VAL A 206 32.51 15.26 -40.64
N SER A 207 32.59 15.44 -39.32
CA SER A 207 31.42 15.69 -38.47
C SER A 207 31.32 17.16 -38.13
N LEU A 208 30.11 17.68 -38.25
CA LEU A 208 29.73 19.01 -37.82
C LEU A 208 29.06 18.90 -36.45
N ASP A 209 29.58 19.62 -35.47
CA ASP A 209 28.93 19.80 -34.17
C ASP A 209 28.74 21.29 -33.90
N TYR A 210 27.77 21.64 -33.07
CA TYR A 210 27.52 23.02 -32.67
C TYR A 210 27.64 23.16 -31.15
N LEU A 211 28.47 24.10 -30.72
CA LEU A 211 28.55 24.53 -29.34
C LEU A 211 27.78 25.84 -29.17
N GLY A 212 26.76 25.87 -28.30
CA GLY A 212 26.10 27.13 -27.97
C GLY A 212 24.78 27.03 -27.20
N PRO A 213 24.12 28.18 -26.95
CA PRO A 213 24.60 29.54 -27.23
C PRO A 213 25.56 30.08 -26.16
N LEU A 214 26.61 30.77 -26.61
CA LEU A 214 27.50 31.56 -25.76
C LEU A 214 27.05 33.04 -25.80
N SER A 215 26.99 33.66 -24.63
CA SER A 215 26.68 35.09 -24.49
C SER A 215 27.95 35.91 -24.64
N ILE A 216 28.07 36.66 -25.74
CA ILE A 216 29.23 37.51 -26.05
C ILE A 216 28.81 38.97 -25.94
N LYS A 217 29.57 39.76 -25.19
CA LYS A 217 29.35 41.21 -25.10
C LYS A 217 29.89 41.87 -26.37
N ASN A 218 29.00 42.50 -27.13
CA ASN A 218 29.32 43.43 -28.21
C ASN A 218 29.12 44.88 -27.72
N ASP A 219 29.52 45.86 -28.52
CA ASP A 219 29.37 47.29 -28.22
C ASP A 219 27.92 47.74 -28.02
N THR A 220 26.97 47.01 -28.64
CA THR A 220 25.52 47.28 -28.57
C THR A 220 24.78 46.42 -27.54
N GLY A 221 25.47 45.54 -26.81
CA GLY A 221 24.86 44.66 -25.79
C GLY A 221 25.34 43.21 -25.86
N ILE A 222 24.70 42.34 -25.07
CA ILE A 222 25.04 40.91 -25.03
C ILE A 222 24.28 40.17 -26.14
N VAL A 223 25.02 39.51 -27.03
CA VAL A 223 24.49 38.76 -28.18
C VAL A 223 24.83 37.28 -28.04
N LYS A 224 23.88 36.40 -28.38
CA LYS A 224 24.08 34.95 -28.43
C LYS A 224 24.81 34.56 -29.71
N ARG A 225 25.92 33.83 -29.59
CA ARG A 225 26.63 33.21 -30.73
C ARG A 225 26.76 31.70 -30.53
N TRP A 226 26.83 30.99 -31.64
CA TRP A 226 27.11 29.55 -31.71
C TRP A 226 28.44 29.33 -32.42
N ILE A 227 29.18 28.33 -32.00
CA ILE A 227 30.43 27.91 -32.64
C ILE A 227 30.12 26.62 -33.40
N ALA A 228 30.39 26.61 -34.70
CA ALA A 228 30.39 25.40 -35.52
C ALA A 228 31.77 24.74 -35.41
N LEU A 229 31.81 23.47 -35.04
CA LEU A 229 33.02 22.66 -34.93
C LEU A 229 33.04 21.65 -36.07
N PHE A 230 34.07 21.72 -36.92
CA PHE A 230 34.27 20.76 -38.01
C PHE A 230 35.37 19.78 -37.62
N THR A 231 35.02 18.50 -37.45
CA THR A 231 35.95 17.48 -36.99
C THR A 231 36.22 16.43 -38.07
N CYS A 232 37.47 16.29 -38.49
CA CYS A 232 37.88 15.26 -39.45
C CYS A 232 37.88 13.87 -38.79
N PHE A 233 37.25 12.87 -39.39
CA PHE A 233 37.19 11.52 -38.83
C PHE A 233 38.53 10.77 -38.88
N THR A 234 39.35 11.05 -39.88
CA THR A 234 40.66 10.39 -40.06
C THR A 234 41.71 10.92 -39.09
N THR A 235 41.84 12.24 -38.97
CA THR A 235 42.91 12.88 -38.17
C THR A 235 42.45 13.37 -36.80
N ARG A 236 41.12 13.43 -36.56
CA ARG A 236 40.52 14.09 -35.38
C ARG A 236 40.87 15.58 -35.24
N ALA A 237 41.35 16.21 -36.31
CA ALA A 237 41.57 17.65 -36.34
C ALA A 237 40.22 18.38 -36.26
N VAL A 238 40.15 19.44 -35.44
CA VAL A 238 38.99 20.31 -35.26
C VAL A 238 39.28 21.67 -35.90
N HIS A 239 38.38 22.14 -36.75
CA HIS A 239 38.41 23.44 -37.42
C HIS A 239 37.20 24.29 -37.03
#